data_AF-A0A3N5LX28-F1
#
_entry.id   AF-A0A3N5LX28-F1
#
_cell.length_a   1.000
_cell.length_b   1.000
_cell.length_c   1.000
_cell.angle_alpha   90.00
_cell.angle_beta   90.00
_cell.angle_gamma   90.00
#
_symmetry.space_group_name_H-M   'P 1'
#
loop_
_entity.id
_entity.type
_entity.pdbx_description
1 polymer ?
#
loop_
_entity_poly.entity_id
_entity_poly.type
_entity_poly.pdbx_seq_one_letter_code
_entity_poly.pdbx_strand_id
1 'polypeptide(L)' 'MDTSHEHRELVSDMHLPRVVIVGGGFGGLYAARGLARAPVTVTVVDKHNYHLFRPMLYQVATGLLSSDEVAAPIRSI' A
#
# COMPACT_ATOMS: atom_id res chain seq x y z
N MET A 1 -26.76 19.04 -20.15
CA MET A 1 -26.56 19.17 -18.69
C MET A 1 -27.08 17.86 -18.11
N ASP A 2 -26.30 16.82 -17.85
CA ASP A 2 -24.88 16.69 -17.64
C ASP A 2 -24.50 15.23 -18.02
N THR A 3 -23.85 15.03 -19.17
CA THR A 3 -23.46 13.71 -19.71
C THR A 3 -22.16 13.18 -19.08
N SER A 4 -21.69 13.78 -17.98
CA SER A 4 -20.42 13.45 -17.33
C SER A 4 -20.52 12.30 -16.32
N HIS A 5 -21.73 11.93 -15.89
CA HIS A 5 -21.95 10.96 -14.83
C HIS A 5 -22.06 9.49 -15.31
N GLU A 6 -22.51 9.22 -16.53
CA GLU A 6 -22.65 7.85 -17.05
C GLU A 6 -21.31 7.18 -17.41
N HIS A 7 -20.28 7.96 -17.75
CA HIS A 7 -18.99 7.41 -18.19
C HIS A 7 -18.19 6.71 -17.08
N ARG A 8 -18.50 6.94 -15.79
CA ARG A 8 -17.80 6.29 -14.66
C ARG A 8 -18.45 4.98 -14.20
N GLU A 9 -19.68 4.72 -14.59
CA GLU A 9 -20.43 3.53 -14.16
C GLU A 9 -20.22 2.35 -15.12
N LEU A 10 -19.94 2.61 -16.41
CA LEU A 10 -19.68 1.58 -17.43
C LEU A 10 -18.34 0.82 -17.31
N VAL A 11 -17.47 1.16 -16.35
CA VAL A 11 -16.25 0.37 -16.04
C VAL A 11 -16.51 -0.68 -14.95
N SER A 12 -17.78 -0.91 -14.57
CA SER A 12 -18.14 -1.89 -13.54
C SER A 12 -18.15 -3.34 -14.01
N ASP A 13 -17.98 -3.65 -15.30
CA ASP A 13 -18.03 -5.03 -15.83
C ASP A 13 -16.83 -5.45 -16.72
N MET A 14 -15.74 -4.67 -16.74
CA MET A 14 -14.44 -5.20 -17.14
C MET A 14 -13.69 -5.56 -15.87
N HIS A 15 -13.54 -6.86 -15.58
CA HIS A 15 -12.82 -7.34 -14.41
C HIS A 15 -11.37 -6.84 -14.46
N LEU A 16 -11.10 -5.68 -13.85
CA LEU A 16 -9.77 -5.09 -13.82
C LEU A 16 -8.79 -6.15 -13.32
N PRO A 17 -7.63 -6.35 -13.97
CA PRO A 17 -6.65 -7.32 -13.52
C PRO A 17 -6.36 -7.15 -12.04
N ARG A 18 -6.40 -8.26 -11.31
CA ARG A 18 -6.14 -8.28 -9.87
C ARG A 18 -4.65 -8.50 -9.64
N VAL A 19 -4.04 -7.56 -8.94
CA VAL A 19 -2.63 -7.63 -8.55
C VAL A 19 -2.55 -7.85 -7.06
N VAL A 20 -1.97 -8.98 -6.66
CA VAL A 20 -1.68 -9.27 -5.25
C VAL A 20 -0.20 -9.03 -5.01
N ILE A 21 0.11 -8.14 -4.08
CA ILE A 21 1.46 -7.85 -3.62
C ILE A 21 1.65 -8.54 -2.27
N VAL A 22 2.61 -9.46 -2.20
CA VAL A 22 2.95 -10.16 -0.96
C VAL A 22 4.12 -9.44 -0.30
N GLY A 23 3.86 -8.81 0.83
CA GLY A 23 4.80 -8.02 1.63
C GLY A 23 4.50 -6.52 1.61
N GLY A 24 4.38 -5.90 2.78
CA GLY A 24 4.22 -4.47 3.07
C GLY A 24 5.53 -3.78 3.45
N GLY A 25 6.66 -4.32 2.99
CA GLY A 25 7.97 -3.66 3.08
C GLY A 25 8.13 -2.55 2.04
N PHE A 26 9.37 -2.07 1.84
CA PHE A 26 9.65 -1.01 0.87
C PHE A 26 9.20 -1.40 -0.54
N GLY A 27 9.66 -2.56 -1.04
CA GLY A 27 9.32 -2.99 -2.40
C GLY A 27 7.81 -3.07 -2.64
N GLY A 28 7.07 -3.68 -1.71
CA GLY A 28 5.63 -3.89 -1.88
C GLY A 28 4.82 -2.60 -1.83
N LEU A 29 5.11 -1.71 -0.89
CA LEU A 29 4.39 -0.42 -0.81
C LEU A 29 4.75 0.52 -1.97
N TYR A 30 6.02 0.54 -2.39
CA TYR A 30 6.42 1.32 -3.57
C TYR A 30 5.82 0.75 -4.86
N ALA A 31 5.72 -0.57 -4.99
CA ALA A 31 5.02 -1.22 -6.11
C ALA A 31 3.53 -0.86 -6.11
N ALA A 32 2.87 -0.91 -4.94
CA ALA A 32 1.47 -0.51 -4.81
C ALA A 32 1.26 0.95 -5.22
N ARG A 33 2.13 1.86 -4.76
CA ARG A 33 2.12 3.28 -5.17
C ARG A 33 2.37 3.45 -6.67
N GLY A 34 3.28 2.69 -7.26
CA GLY A 34 3.55 2.71 -8.70
C GLY A 34 2.35 2.25 -9.54
N LEU A 35 1.56 1.32 -9.01
CA LEU A 35 0.35 0.79 -9.65
C LEU A 35 -0.90 1.65 -9.39
N ALA A 36 -0.82 2.71 -8.57
CA ALA A 36 -1.98 3.51 -8.15
C ALA A 36 -2.75 4.18 -9.30
N ARG A 37 -2.12 4.35 -10.47
CA ARG A 37 -2.75 4.92 -11.67
C ARG A 37 -3.00 3.88 -12.78
N ALA A 38 -2.63 2.63 -12.56
CA ALA A 38 -2.88 1.57 -13.53
C ALA A 38 -4.35 1.10 -13.43
N PRO A 39 -4.95 0.63 -14.53
CA PRO A 39 -6.31 0.08 -14.53
C PRO A 39 -6.31 -1.34 -13.93
N VAL A 40 -5.94 -1.47 -12.66
CA VAL A 40 -5.83 -2.73 -11.92
C VAL A 40 -6.39 -2.57 -10.51
N THR A 41 -6.85 -3.67 -9.93
CA THR A 41 -7.20 -3.70 -8.50
C THR A 41 -6.02 -4.28 -7.71
N VAL A 42 -5.45 -3.49 -6.80
CA VAL A 42 -4.28 -3.90 -5.99
C VAL A 42 -4.72 -4.37 -4.61
N THR A 43 -4.21 -5.52 -4.16
CA THR A 43 -4.34 -6.00 -2.78
C THR A 43 -2.94 -6.25 -2.21
N VAL A 44 -2.61 -5.64 -1.08
CA VAL A 44 -1.36 -5.90 -0.35
C VAL A 44 -1.65 -6.87 0.79
N VAL A 45 -0.91 -7.96 0.84
CA VAL A 45 -0.98 -8.96 1.92
C VAL A 45 0.37 -8.98 2.62
N ASP A 46 0.39 -8.65 3.90
CA ASP A 46 1.55 -8.80 4.77
C ASP A 46 1.15 -9.52 6.05
N LYS A 47 2.11 -10.20 6.68
CA LYS A 47 1.94 -10.85 7.98
C LYS A 47 1.64 -9.83 9.09
N HIS A 48 2.12 -8.60 8.93
CA HIS A 48 2.02 -7.49 9.86
C HIS A 48 1.24 -6.34 9.24
N ASN A 49 0.54 -5.56 10.07
CA ASN A 49 -0.24 -4.40 9.62
C ASN A 49 0.59 -3.10 9.57
N TYR A 50 1.92 -3.20 9.68
CA TYR A 50 2.85 -2.07 9.72
C TYR A 50 4.03 -2.28 8.77
N HIS A 51 4.49 -1.17 8.22
CA HIS A 51 5.76 -1.05 7.53
C HIS A 51 6.86 -0.78 8.55
N LEU A 52 7.87 -1.63 8.60
CA LEU A 52 9.01 -1.49 9.49
C LEU A 52 10.18 -0.82 8.77
N PHE A 53 10.61 0.34 9.25
CA PHE A 53 11.84 0.97 8.79
C PHE A 53 13.07 0.29 9.41
N ARG A 54 13.38 -0.89 8.86
CA ARG A 54 14.47 -1.77 9.31
C ARG A 54 15.82 -1.06 9.52
N PRO A 55 16.21 -0.03 8.73
CA PRO A 55 17.48 0.67 8.97
C PRO A 55 17.59 1.33 10.36
N MET A 56 16.49 1.65 11.04
CA MET A 56 16.51 2.24 12.40
C MET A 56 16.36 1.22 13.54
N LEU A 57 16.34 -0.09 13.25
CA LEU A 57 16.16 -1.11 14.29
C LEU A 57 17.27 -1.09 15.35
N TYR A 58 18.49 -0.69 14.99
CA TYR A 58 19.58 -0.55 15.96
C TYR A 58 19.26 0.53 17.00
N GLN A 59 18.58 1.60 16.63
CA GLN A 59 18.21 2.67 17.55
C GLN A 59 17.15 2.22 18.54
N VAL A 60 16.24 1.33 18.13
CA VAL A 60 15.30 0.68 19.05
C VAL A 60 16.05 -0.26 19.99
N ALA A 61 16.99 -1.05 19.46
CA ALA A 61 17.80 -1.97 20.27
C ALA A 61 18.68 -1.24 21.31
N THR A 62 19.15 -0.03 21.01
CA THR A 62 19.94 0.79 21.94
C THR A 62 19.08 1.72 22.81
N GLY A 63 17.74 1.65 22.70
CA GLY A 63 16.82 2.49 23.49
C GLY A 63 16.77 3.97 23.09
N LEU A 64 17.30 4.32 21.92
CA LEU A 64 17.23 5.69 21.38
C LEU A 64 15.88 6.00 20.75
N LEU A 65 15.16 4.98 20.26
CA LEU A 65 13.83 5.11 19.67
C LEU A 65 12.89 4.04 20.26
N SER A 66 11.60 4.35 20.30
CA SER A 66 10.55 3.38 20.56
C SER A 66 10.17 2.61 19.28
N SER A 67 9.41 1.52 19.44
CA SER A 67 8.99 0.69 18.30
C SER A 67 8.01 1.40 17.36
N ASP A 68 7.16 2.28 17.88
CA ASP A 68 6.18 3.05 17.09
C ASP A 68 6.86 4.11 16.21
N GLU A 69 8.02 4.64 16.62
CA GLU A 69 8.83 5.57 15.81
C GLU A 69 9.42 4.90 14.54
N VAL A 70 9.51 3.57 14.51
CA VAL A 70 10.05 2.81 13.37
C VAL A 70 9.01 1.95 12.64
N ALA A 71 7.77 1.89 13.13
CA ALA A 71 6.71 1.02 12.60
C ALA A 71 5.45 1.83 12.25
N ALA A 72 5.32 2.24 10.99
CA ALA A 72 4.17 2.99 10.51
C ALA A 72 3.05 2.05 10.03
N PRO A 73 1.76 2.28 10.34
CA PRO A 73 0.67 1.46 9.81
C PRO A 73 0.66 1.43 8.27
N ILE A 74 0.54 0.26 7.65
CA ILE A 74 0.53 0.15 6.18
C ILE A 74 -0.59 1.00 5.55
N ARG A 75 -1.72 1.16 6.25
CA ARG A 75 -2.87 1.92 5.77
C ARG A 75 -2.67 3.44 5.73
N SER A 76 -1.64 3.97 6.40
CA SER A 76 -1.35 5.41 6.42
C SER A 76 -0.22 5.81 5.47
N ILE A 77 0.30 4.88 4.67
CA ILE A 77 1.45 5.05 3.77
C ILE A 77 0.98 5.11 2.32
#